data_AF-A0A832GG42-F1
#
_entry.id   AF-A0A832GG42-F1
#
_cell.length_a   1.000
_cell.length_b   1.000
_cell.length_c   1.000
_cell.angle_alpha   90.00
_cell.angle_beta   90.00
_cell.angle_gamma   90.00
#
_symmetry.space_group_name_H-M   'P 1'
#
loop_
_entity.id
_entity.type
_entity.pdbx_description
1 polymer ?
#
loop_
_entity_poly.entity_id
_entity_poly.type
_entity_poly.pdbx_seq_one_letter_code
_entity_poly.pdbx_strand_id
1 'polypeptide(L)'
;MNATFHDDDPAKPADIVTTTTAQDQIRAEYDVSIATAHRFPRSIGQFFKRAESLATATPEIAASCEYAKPVGGEKVKGPSARLAEIVAATYGNLRIQARIIAMTEDYVEAQGVAHDLETNVAHSTEVRSSIRKRDGGKYGPEQIATACAAACSKARRNAIFLAVPVALCQPIIAAARKVAAGDAKTL
;
A
#
# COMPACT_ATOMS: atom_id res chain seq x y z
N MET A 1 29.16 30.88 -66.23
CA MET A 1 28.77 29.76 -65.36
C MET A 1 29.22 30.07 -63.94
N ASN A 2 28.31 30.53 -63.08
CA ASN A 2 27.98 29.86 -61.82
C ASN A 2 26.80 30.59 -61.19
N ALA A 3 25.76 29.81 -60.92
CA ALA A 3 24.46 30.24 -60.43
C ALA A 3 24.45 30.28 -58.88
N THR A 4 23.70 31.27 -58.36
CA THR A 4 22.82 31.26 -57.17
C THR A 4 23.16 30.35 -56.00
N PHE A 5 23.26 30.90 -54.78
CA PHE A 5 22.58 30.34 -53.60
C PHE A 5 22.22 31.48 -52.63
N HIS A 6 20.91 31.64 -52.42
CA HIS A 6 20.29 32.43 -51.38
C HIS A 6 19.73 31.37 -50.44
N ASP A 7 20.35 31.13 -49.29
CA ASP A 7 19.88 30.16 -48.31
C ASP A 7 20.04 30.72 -46.89
N ASP A 8 18.86 31.04 -46.34
CA ASP A 8 18.39 30.72 -44.99
C ASP A 8 19.17 31.18 -43.76
N ASP A 9 18.55 32.18 -43.13
CA ASP A 9 18.68 32.58 -41.71
C ASP A 9 18.58 31.33 -40.81
N PRO A 10 19.56 31.06 -39.92
CA PRO A 10 19.51 29.87 -39.08
C PRO A 10 18.29 29.93 -38.14
N ALA A 11 17.39 28.97 -38.32
CA ALA A 11 16.24 28.75 -37.47
C ALA A 11 16.61 28.89 -35.98
N LYS A 12 15.95 29.82 -35.29
CA LYS A 12 15.98 29.93 -33.82
C LYS A 12 15.69 28.56 -33.21
N PRO A 13 16.44 28.11 -32.20
CA PRO A 13 16.09 26.87 -31.52
C PRO A 13 14.72 27.04 -30.86
N ALA A 14 13.76 26.21 -31.27
CA ALA A 14 12.47 26.10 -30.61
C ALA A 14 12.70 25.57 -29.20
N ASP A 15 12.16 26.27 -28.19
CA ASP A 15 12.22 25.84 -26.80
C ASP A 15 11.62 24.44 -26.65
N ILE A 16 12.43 23.50 -26.18
CA ILE A 16 12.03 22.11 -25.88
C ILE A 16 11.21 22.14 -24.59
N VAL A 17 9.91 22.47 -24.70
CA VAL A 17 8.93 22.28 -23.64
C VAL A 17 8.50 20.81 -23.66
N THR A 18 9.25 19.92 -23.01
CA THR A 18 8.90 18.48 -23.01
C THR A 18 8.94 17.82 -21.63
N THR A 19 9.37 18.54 -20.58
CA THR A 19 9.45 17.96 -19.22
C THR A 19 8.23 18.29 -18.34
N THR A 20 7.40 19.27 -18.72
CA THR A 20 6.33 19.80 -17.85
C THR A 20 5.05 18.96 -17.84
N THR A 21 4.69 18.30 -18.95
CA THR A 21 3.37 17.67 -19.12
C THR A 21 3.09 16.55 -18.12
N ALA A 22 4.06 15.69 -17.82
CA ALA A 22 3.84 14.56 -16.90
C ALA A 22 3.71 15.02 -15.44
N GLN A 23 4.50 16.01 -15.02
CA GLN A 23 4.43 16.56 -13.66
C GLN A 23 3.14 17.33 -13.45
N ASP A 24 2.71 18.10 -14.45
CA ASP A 24 1.46 18.85 -14.39
C ASP A 24 0.23 17.94 -14.42
N GLN A 25 0.27 16.83 -15.17
CA GLN A 25 -0.76 15.79 -15.12
C GLN A 25 -0.89 15.17 -13.73
N ILE A 26 0.24 14.82 -13.09
CA ILE A 26 0.24 14.24 -11.73
C ILE A 26 -0.34 15.25 -10.73
N ARG A 27 0.07 16.52 -10.80
CA ARG A 27 -0.46 17.59 -9.94
C ARG A 27 -1.96 17.73 -10.12
N ALA A 28 -2.43 17.86 -11.36
CA ALA A 28 -3.86 17.97 -11.66
C ALA A 28 -4.66 16.75 -11.15
N GLU A 29 -4.11 15.55 -11.27
CA GLU A 29 -4.75 14.34 -10.75
C GLU A 29 -4.88 14.37 -9.22
N TYR A 30 -3.83 14.78 -8.50
CA TYR A 30 -3.89 14.93 -7.04
C TYR A 30 -4.85 16.03 -6.61
N ASP A 31 -4.84 17.18 -7.28
CA ASP A 31 -5.74 18.29 -6.97
C ASP A 31 -7.21 17.88 -7.12
N VAL A 32 -7.55 17.18 -8.22
CA VAL A 32 -8.89 16.63 -8.44
C VAL A 32 -9.24 15.59 -7.38
N SER A 33 -8.29 14.73 -7.01
CA SER A 33 -8.51 13.68 -6.01
C SER A 33 -8.77 14.25 -4.62
N ILE A 34 -8.01 15.26 -4.20
CA ILE A 34 -8.15 15.96 -2.91
C ILE A 34 -9.47 16.75 -2.90
N ALA A 35 -9.77 17.49 -3.97
CA ALA A 35 -11.04 18.21 -4.09
C ALA A 35 -12.25 17.27 -4.02
N THR A 36 -12.16 16.09 -4.64
CA THR A 36 -13.19 15.05 -4.57
C THR A 36 -13.33 14.51 -3.14
N ALA A 37 -12.23 14.27 -2.44
CA ALA A 37 -12.24 13.81 -1.05
C ALA A 37 -12.90 14.84 -0.11
N HIS A 38 -12.65 16.14 -0.31
CA HIS A 38 -13.31 17.20 0.47
C HIS A 38 -14.79 17.38 0.11
N ARG A 39 -15.17 17.13 -1.15
CA ARG A 39 -16.57 17.14 -1.58
C ARG A 39 -17.37 15.95 -1.02
N PHE A 40 -16.73 14.80 -0.86
CA PHE A 40 -17.32 13.57 -0.34
C PHE A 40 -16.52 13.08 0.87
N PRO A 41 -16.59 13.79 2.01
CA PRO A 41 -15.83 13.45 3.19
C PRO A 41 -16.26 12.10 3.76
N ARG A 42 -15.32 11.39 4.38
CA ARG A 42 -15.61 10.09 4.99
C ARG A 42 -16.53 10.23 6.20
N SER A 43 -17.24 9.15 6.50
CA SER A 43 -17.96 9.01 7.77
C SER A 43 -17.29 7.96 8.63
N ILE A 44 -16.75 8.38 9.77
CA ILE A 44 -16.09 7.47 10.74
C ILE A 44 -17.09 6.43 11.29
N GLY A 45 -18.36 6.81 11.47
CA GLY A 45 -19.42 5.87 11.88
C GLY A 45 -19.66 4.78 10.83
N GLN A 46 -19.72 5.15 9.54
CA GLN A 46 -19.86 4.18 8.45
C GLN A 46 -18.61 3.31 8.29
N PHE A 47 -17.42 3.87 8.51
CA PHE A 47 -16.17 3.12 8.54
C PHE A 47 -16.26 1.99 9.58
N PHE A 48 -16.58 2.30 10.84
CA PHE A 48 -16.68 1.28 11.88
C PHE A 48 -17.71 0.20 11.54
N LYS A 49 -18.93 0.60 11.13
CA LYS A 49 -20.00 -0.33 10.80
C LYS A 49 -19.60 -1.30 9.68
N ARG A 50 -19.00 -0.78 8.60
CA ARG A 50 -18.59 -1.59 7.45
C ARG A 50 -17.37 -2.46 7.77
N ALA A 51 -16.37 -1.88 8.44
CA ALA A 51 -15.14 -2.58 8.77
C ALA A 51 -15.40 -3.74 9.74
N GLU A 52 -16.21 -3.52 10.78
CA GLU A 52 -16.63 -4.57 11.70
C GLU A 52 -17.41 -5.66 10.96
N SER A 53 -18.44 -5.28 10.18
CA SER A 53 -19.24 -6.24 9.40
C SER A 53 -18.40 -7.12 8.48
N LEU A 54 -17.35 -6.59 7.85
CA LEU A 54 -16.46 -7.38 7.01
C LEU A 54 -15.50 -8.24 7.84
N ALA A 55 -14.92 -7.68 8.91
CA ALA A 55 -13.98 -8.39 9.77
C ALA A 55 -14.64 -9.55 10.55
N THR A 56 -15.95 -9.47 10.79
CA THR A 56 -16.72 -10.49 11.50
C THR A 56 -17.62 -11.31 10.59
N ALA A 57 -17.47 -11.21 9.27
CA ALA A 57 -18.38 -11.85 8.33
C ALA A 57 -18.44 -13.37 8.48
N THR A 58 -17.29 -14.02 8.72
CA THR A 58 -17.18 -15.43 9.06
C THR A 58 -16.06 -15.66 10.08
N PRO A 59 -16.05 -16.78 10.82
CA PRO A 59 -14.95 -17.12 11.72
C PRO A 59 -13.58 -17.16 11.04
N GLU A 60 -13.50 -17.63 9.80
CA GLU A 60 -12.25 -17.71 9.04
C GLU A 60 -11.72 -16.32 8.69
N ILE A 61 -12.60 -15.41 8.26
CA ILE A 61 -12.24 -14.02 8.01
C ILE A 61 -11.80 -13.36 9.32
N ALA A 62 -12.54 -13.58 10.39
CA ALA A 62 -12.25 -13.03 11.71
C ALA A 62 -10.88 -13.51 12.24
N ALA A 63 -10.58 -14.80 12.12
CA ALA A 63 -9.28 -15.36 12.47
C ALA A 63 -8.16 -14.78 11.61
N SER A 64 -8.42 -14.53 10.32
CA SER A 64 -7.44 -13.96 9.39
C SER A 64 -7.12 -12.48 9.63
N CYS A 65 -7.91 -11.75 10.44
CA CYS A 65 -7.67 -10.34 10.76
C CYS A 65 -6.47 -10.13 11.70
N GLU A 66 -6.01 -11.18 12.37
CA GLU A 66 -4.82 -11.17 13.21
C GLU A 66 -3.77 -12.14 12.63
N TYR A 67 -2.52 -11.70 12.51
CA TYR A 67 -1.43 -12.59 12.18
C TYR A 67 -0.63 -12.93 13.44
N ALA A 68 -0.03 -14.11 13.47
CA ALA A 68 0.95 -14.51 14.47
C ALA A 68 2.21 -15.02 13.77
N LYS A 69 3.38 -14.57 14.22
CA LYS A 69 4.67 -15.06 13.73
C LYS A 69 5.60 -15.38 14.90
N PRO A 70 6.31 -16.53 14.89
CA PRO A 70 7.35 -16.79 15.88
C PRO A 70 8.55 -15.87 15.65
N VAL A 71 8.97 -15.18 16.70
CA VAL A 71 10.16 -14.32 16.76
C VAL A 71 10.89 -14.65 18.05
N GLY A 72 12.12 -15.16 17.97
CA GLY A 72 12.92 -15.50 19.16
C GLY A 72 12.30 -16.57 20.08
N GLY A 73 11.40 -17.41 19.57
CA GLY A 73 10.67 -18.42 20.36
C GLY A 73 9.31 -17.94 20.88
N GLU A 74 9.04 -16.64 20.87
CA GLU A 74 7.75 -16.07 21.25
C GLU A 74 6.85 -15.81 20.04
N LYS A 75 5.53 -15.90 20.22
CA LYS A 75 4.56 -15.56 19.17
C LYS A 75 4.23 -14.07 19.23
N VAL A 76 4.73 -13.30 18.27
CA VAL A 76 4.32 -11.91 18.07
C VAL A 76 3.01 -11.88 17.30
N LYS A 77 2.00 -11.27 17.89
CA LYS A 77 0.67 -11.07 17.28
C LYS A 77 0.49 -9.62 16.82
N GLY A 78 -0.27 -9.42 15.78
CA GLY A 78 -0.60 -8.07 15.33
C GLY A 78 -1.63 -8.03 14.21
N PRO A 79 -2.02 -6.82 13.78
CA PRO A 79 -2.98 -6.64 12.71
C PRO A 79 -2.43 -7.21 11.40
N SER A 80 -3.27 -8.00 10.71
CA SER A 80 -2.88 -8.70 9.49
C SER A 80 -2.99 -7.83 8.24
N ALA A 81 -2.49 -8.35 7.11
CA ALA A 81 -2.73 -7.74 5.80
C ALA A 81 -4.22 -7.75 5.42
N ARG A 82 -4.99 -8.77 5.84
CA ARG A 82 -6.44 -8.84 5.59
C ARG A 82 -7.19 -7.75 6.35
N LEU A 83 -6.81 -7.48 7.59
CA LEU A 83 -7.41 -6.35 8.31
C LEU A 83 -7.08 -5.02 7.64
N ALA A 84 -5.83 -4.82 7.18
CA ALA A 84 -5.44 -3.60 6.48
C ALA A 84 -6.25 -3.40 5.19
N GLU A 85 -6.52 -4.48 4.46
CA GLU A 85 -7.40 -4.47 3.28
C GLU A 85 -8.83 -4.02 3.63
N ILE A 86 -9.43 -4.59 4.68
CA ILE A 86 -10.76 -4.20 5.17
C ILE A 86 -10.79 -2.72 5.57
N VAL A 87 -9.78 -2.27 6.32
CA VAL A 87 -9.65 -0.87 6.73
C VAL A 87 -9.55 0.04 5.51
N ALA A 88 -8.68 -0.27 4.55
CA ALA A 88 -8.52 0.52 3.33
C ALA A 88 -9.82 0.60 2.51
N ALA A 89 -10.59 -0.49 2.43
CA ALA A 89 -11.83 -0.55 1.67
C ALA A 89 -13.00 0.20 2.33
N THR A 90 -12.88 0.57 3.60
CA THR A 90 -13.99 1.13 4.40
C THR A 90 -13.71 2.50 4.98
N TYR A 91 -12.44 2.89 5.12
CA TYR A 91 -12.06 4.18 5.69
C TYR A 91 -12.39 5.35 4.76
N GLY A 92 -12.30 5.12 3.45
CA GLY A 92 -12.59 6.13 2.42
C GLY A 92 -11.43 7.08 2.16
N ASN A 93 -11.42 7.70 0.98
CA ASN A 93 -10.47 8.77 0.60
C ASN A 93 -8.98 8.42 0.79
N LEU A 94 -8.63 7.13 0.65
CA LEU A 94 -7.25 6.65 0.68
C LEU A 94 -6.75 6.30 -0.71
N ARG A 95 -5.52 6.75 -1.02
CA ARG A 95 -4.75 6.29 -2.18
C ARG A 95 -3.59 5.44 -1.68
N ILE A 96 -3.53 4.18 -2.12
CA ILE A 96 -2.58 3.20 -1.59
C ILE A 96 -1.81 2.56 -2.74
N GLN A 97 -0.50 2.43 -2.57
CA GLN A 97 0.39 1.77 -3.51
C GLN A 97 1.37 0.85 -2.77
N ALA A 98 1.79 -0.23 -3.42
CA ALA A 98 3.00 -0.93 -3.03
C ALA A 98 3.76 -1.39 -4.27
N ARG A 99 5.09 -1.27 -4.24
CA ARG A 99 5.96 -1.68 -5.34
C ARG A 99 7.33 -2.12 -4.83
N ILE A 100 7.99 -2.98 -5.60
CA ILE A 100 9.41 -3.28 -5.38
C ILE A 100 10.22 -2.06 -5.81
N ILE A 101 11.11 -1.60 -4.93
CA ILE A 101 12.00 -0.45 -5.19
C ILE A 101 13.45 -0.89 -5.38
N ALA A 102 13.82 -2.05 -4.84
CA ALA A 102 15.14 -2.64 -5.04
C ALA A 102 15.07 -4.16 -4.97
N MET A 103 15.94 -4.82 -5.74
CA MET A 103 16.17 -6.25 -5.66
C MET A 103 17.66 -6.51 -5.83
N THR A 104 18.26 -7.20 -4.87
CA THR A 104 19.67 -7.58 -4.86
C THR A 104 19.81 -9.09 -4.94
N GLU A 105 21.03 -9.61 -4.75
CA GLU A 105 21.24 -11.04 -4.66
C GLU A 105 20.63 -11.67 -3.40
N ASP A 106 20.57 -10.89 -2.31
CA ASP A 106 20.25 -11.39 -0.97
C ASP A 106 18.89 -10.95 -0.45
N TYR A 107 18.36 -9.83 -0.96
CA TYR A 107 17.10 -9.29 -0.48
C TYR A 107 16.28 -8.61 -1.58
N VAL A 108 14.98 -8.50 -1.29
CA VAL A 108 14.06 -7.62 -1.99
C VAL A 108 13.60 -6.52 -1.04
N GLU A 109 13.44 -5.31 -1.56
CA GLU A 109 12.93 -4.15 -0.83
C GLU A 109 11.66 -3.63 -1.50
N ALA A 110 10.59 -3.54 -0.71
CA ALA A 110 9.30 -3.07 -1.17
C ALA A 110 8.91 -1.79 -0.41
N GLN A 111 8.39 -0.81 -1.14
CA GLN A 111 7.82 0.41 -0.56
C GLN A 111 6.30 0.31 -0.58
N GLY A 112 5.68 0.64 0.55
CA GLY A 112 4.25 0.92 0.68
C GLY A 112 4.04 2.42 0.81
N VAL A 113 3.02 2.95 0.17
CA VAL A 113 2.57 4.34 0.30
C VAL A 113 1.08 4.34 0.60
N ALA A 114 0.67 5.16 1.56
CA ALA A 114 -0.73 5.44 1.84
C ALA A 114 -0.89 6.96 2.01
N HIS A 115 -1.74 7.54 1.18
CA HIS A 115 -2.08 8.96 1.20
C HIS A 115 -3.55 9.11 1.52
N ASP A 116 -3.82 9.72 2.66
CA ASP A 116 -5.14 10.20 3.01
C ASP A 116 -5.39 11.52 2.27
N LEU A 117 -6.29 11.49 1.29
CA LEU A 117 -6.59 12.64 0.44
C LEU A 117 -7.47 13.70 1.13
N GLU A 118 -8.15 13.34 2.22
CA GLU A 118 -9.03 14.28 2.94
C GLU A 118 -8.23 15.10 3.97
N THR A 119 -7.35 14.44 4.73
CA THR A 119 -6.43 15.11 5.67
C THR A 119 -5.12 15.55 5.03
N ASN A 120 -4.88 15.11 3.79
CA ASN A 120 -3.66 15.30 3.02
C ASN A 120 -2.38 14.75 3.68
N VAL A 121 -2.51 13.77 4.58
CA VAL A 121 -1.37 13.09 5.21
C VAL A 121 -0.90 11.94 4.33
N ALA A 122 0.39 11.92 4.01
CA ALA A 122 1.02 10.85 3.23
C ALA A 122 2.11 10.15 4.03
N HIS A 123 2.05 8.82 4.05
CA HIS A 123 3.06 7.96 4.66
C HIS A 123 3.71 7.08 3.60
N SER A 124 5.03 6.90 3.75
CA SER A 124 5.79 5.89 3.03
C SER A 124 6.58 5.03 4.01
N THR A 125 6.68 3.75 3.73
CA THR A 125 7.43 2.79 4.54
C THR A 125 8.01 1.69 3.68
N GLU A 126 9.27 1.37 3.95
CA GLU A 126 10.01 0.32 3.29
C GLU A 126 10.03 -0.97 4.14
N VAL A 127 9.92 -2.11 3.46
CA VAL A 127 10.09 -3.43 4.04
C VAL A 127 11.13 -4.18 3.23
N ARG A 128 12.18 -4.62 3.93
CA ARG A 128 13.20 -5.52 3.38
C ARG A 128 12.88 -6.96 3.73
N SER A 129 12.96 -7.87 2.75
CA SER A 129 12.80 -9.31 2.95
C SER A 129 13.97 -10.07 2.32
N SER A 130 14.58 -10.97 3.09
CA SER A 130 15.63 -11.85 2.57
C SER A 130 15.07 -12.82 1.54
N ILE A 131 15.85 -13.05 0.48
CA ILE A 131 15.64 -14.08 -0.54
C ILE A 131 16.68 -15.21 -0.44
N ARG A 132 17.31 -15.34 0.74
CA ARG A 132 18.16 -16.47 1.12
C ARG A 132 17.37 -17.49 1.93
N LYS A 133 17.66 -18.76 1.69
CA LYS A 133 17.25 -19.89 2.51
C LYS A 133 18.05 -19.91 3.81
N ARG A 134 17.54 -20.65 4.80
CA ARG A 134 18.22 -20.81 6.10
C ARG A 134 19.57 -21.52 5.99
N ASP A 135 19.75 -22.34 4.97
CA ASP A 135 20.99 -23.07 4.66
C ASP A 135 22.03 -22.22 3.91
N GLY A 136 21.76 -20.94 3.66
CA GLY A 136 22.63 -20.03 2.89
C GLY A 136 22.39 -20.06 1.37
N GLY A 137 21.57 -20.98 0.86
CA GLY A 137 21.21 -21.05 -0.55
C GLY A 137 20.32 -19.88 -0.99
N LYS A 138 20.26 -19.61 -2.30
CA LYS A 138 19.35 -18.61 -2.87
C LYS A 138 17.97 -19.23 -3.16
N TYR A 139 16.91 -18.43 -3.05
CA TYR A 139 15.59 -18.79 -3.55
C TYR A 139 15.58 -18.96 -5.07
N GLY A 140 14.80 -19.93 -5.55
CA GLY A 140 14.50 -20.06 -6.98
C GLY A 140 13.57 -18.94 -7.48
N PRO A 141 13.41 -18.78 -8.81
CA PRO A 141 12.61 -17.68 -9.38
C PRO A 141 11.18 -17.55 -8.83
N GLU A 142 10.45 -18.65 -8.68
CA GLU A 142 9.08 -18.65 -8.13
C GLU A 142 9.03 -18.27 -6.64
N GLN A 143 10.03 -18.72 -5.88
CA GLN A 143 10.17 -18.38 -4.47
C GLN A 143 10.49 -16.90 -4.30
N ILE A 144 11.32 -16.34 -5.19
CA ILE A 144 11.61 -14.91 -5.25
C ILE A 144 10.34 -14.13 -5.58
N ALA A 145 9.56 -14.53 -6.59
CA ALA A 145 8.30 -13.88 -6.94
C ALA A 145 7.33 -13.85 -5.74
N THR A 146 7.23 -14.98 -5.02
CA THR A 146 6.46 -15.08 -3.78
C THR A 146 6.98 -14.14 -2.70
N ALA A 147 8.31 -14.05 -2.53
CA ALA A 147 8.93 -13.13 -1.57
C ALA A 147 8.66 -11.66 -1.91
N CYS A 148 8.69 -11.28 -3.19
CA CYS A 148 8.32 -9.95 -3.66
C CYS A 148 6.86 -9.61 -3.32
N ALA A 149 5.92 -10.51 -3.64
CA ALA A 149 4.50 -10.33 -3.32
C ALA A 149 4.27 -10.19 -1.80
N ALA A 150 4.95 -11.02 -1.00
CA ALA A 150 4.89 -10.93 0.45
C ALA A 150 5.49 -9.63 1.00
N ALA A 151 6.59 -9.13 0.41
CA ALA A 151 7.19 -7.85 0.79
C ALA A 151 6.24 -6.68 0.48
N CYS A 152 5.64 -6.64 -0.71
CA CYS A 152 4.63 -5.65 -1.07
C CYS A 152 3.42 -5.69 -0.13
N SER A 153 2.94 -6.89 0.22
CA SER A 153 1.80 -7.05 1.15
C SER A 153 2.12 -6.48 2.54
N LYS A 154 3.32 -6.75 3.07
CA LYS A 154 3.77 -6.17 4.35
C LYS A 154 3.92 -4.66 4.29
N ALA A 155 4.55 -4.14 3.23
CA ALA A 155 4.78 -2.71 3.07
C ALA A 155 3.45 -1.95 2.92
N ARG A 156 2.53 -2.47 2.11
CA ARG A 156 1.15 -1.96 1.97
C ARG A 156 0.43 -1.91 3.32
N ARG A 157 0.45 -3.02 4.06
CA ARG A 157 -0.17 -3.12 5.39
C ARG A 157 0.38 -2.06 6.34
N ASN A 158 1.70 -1.92 6.41
CA ASN A 158 2.34 -0.95 7.29
C ASN A 158 1.95 0.49 6.92
N ALA A 159 1.95 0.82 5.62
CA ALA A 159 1.56 2.14 5.15
C ALA A 159 0.10 2.48 5.53
N ILE A 160 -0.82 1.54 5.35
CA ILE A 160 -2.24 1.71 5.72
C ILE A 160 -2.38 2.00 7.21
N PHE A 161 -1.69 1.28 8.10
CA PHE A 161 -1.78 1.51 9.54
C PHE A 161 -0.99 2.71 10.05
N LEU A 162 -0.12 3.29 9.23
CA LEU A 162 0.42 4.62 9.49
C LEU A 162 -0.60 5.71 9.13
N ALA A 163 -1.27 5.58 7.98
CA ALA A 163 -2.28 6.55 7.53
C ALA A 163 -3.60 6.47 8.34
N VAL A 164 -3.99 5.27 8.78
CA VAL A 164 -5.17 5.05 9.63
C VAL A 164 -4.71 4.72 11.04
N PRO A 165 -4.92 5.62 12.03
CA PRO A 165 -4.45 5.41 13.38
C PRO A 165 -4.93 4.07 13.95
N VAL A 166 -4.00 3.30 14.53
CA VAL A 166 -4.28 1.98 15.11
C VAL A 166 -5.41 2.01 16.15
N ALA A 167 -5.60 3.14 16.85
CA ALA A 167 -6.71 3.35 17.78
C ALA A 167 -8.10 3.10 17.14
N LEU A 168 -8.27 3.45 15.86
CA LEU A 168 -9.50 3.18 15.11
C LEU A 168 -9.63 1.70 14.71
N CYS A 169 -8.53 0.97 14.62
CA CYS A 169 -8.51 -0.44 14.26
C CYS A 169 -8.79 -1.37 15.46
N GLN A 170 -8.49 -0.92 16.69
CA GLN A 170 -8.60 -1.76 17.89
C GLN A 170 -10.01 -2.33 18.14
N PRO A 171 -11.11 -1.55 18.03
CA PRO A 171 -12.45 -2.10 18.21
C PRO A 171 -12.79 -3.19 17.20
N ILE A 172 -12.34 -3.03 15.95
CA ILE A 172 -12.57 -3.97 14.85
C ILE A 172 -11.82 -5.29 15.11
N ILE A 173 -10.55 -5.21 15.55
CA ILE A 173 -9.75 -6.37 15.94
C ILE A 173 -10.40 -7.10 17.12
N ALA A 174 -10.88 -6.36 18.12
CA ALA A 174 -11.53 -6.95 19.28
C ALA A 174 -12.81 -7.69 18.91
N ALA A 175 -13.62 -7.14 17.98
CA ALA A 175 -14.80 -7.80 17.45
C ALA A 175 -14.44 -9.09 16.68
N ALA A 176 -13.45 -9.01 15.77
CA ALA A 176 -12.96 -10.18 15.03
C ALA A 176 -12.45 -11.29 15.97
N ARG A 177 -11.67 -10.94 17.00
CA ARG A 177 -11.18 -11.92 17.99
C ARG A 177 -12.31 -12.66 18.69
N LYS A 178 -13.42 -11.98 19.03
CA LYS A 178 -14.59 -12.62 19.66
C LYS A 178 -15.23 -13.65 18.75
N VAL A 179 -15.40 -13.33 17.47
CA VAL A 179 -15.99 -14.25 16.47
C VAL A 179 -15.07 -15.44 16.22
N ALA A 180 -13.76 -15.20 16.04
CA ALA A 180 -12.77 -16.26 15.85
C ALA A 180 -12.70 -17.22 17.06
N ALA A 181 -12.85 -16.70 18.29
CA ALA A 181 -12.86 -17.52 19.50
C ALA A 181 -14.20 -18.27 19.71
N GLY A 182 -15.30 -17.77 19.15
CA GLY A 182 -16.61 -18.43 19.20
C GLY A 182 -16.61 -19.76 18.46
N ASP A 183 -15.99 -19.81 17.27
CA ASP A 183 -15.82 -21.03 16.48
C ASP A 183 -14.93 -22.07 17.18
N ALA A 184 -13.87 -21.61 17.87
CA ALA A 184 -12.99 -22.47 18.66
C ALA A 184 -13.66 -23.15 19.87
N LYS A 185 -14.87 -22.73 20.27
CA LYS A 185 -15.67 -23.39 21.32
C LYS A 185 -16.70 -24.39 20.78
N THR A 186 -16.94 -24.39 19.47
CA THR A 186 -17.94 -25.24 18.79
C THR A 186 -17.32 -26.39 18.00
N LEU A 187 -15.99 -26.54 18.04
CA LEU A 187 -15.21 -27.66 17.49
C LEU A 187 -14.73 -28.57 18.62
#